data_AF-A0A431KS86-F1
#
_entry.id   AF-A0A431KS86-F1
#
_cell.length_a   1.000
_cell.length_b   1.000
_cell.length_c   1.000
_cell.angle_alpha   90.00
_cell.angle_beta   90.00
_cell.angle_gamma   90.00
#
_symmetry.space_group_name_H-M   'P 1'
#
loop_
_entity.id
_entity.type
_entity.pdbx_description
1 polymer ?
#
loop_
_entity_poly.entity_id
_entity_poly.type
_entity_poly.pdbx_seq_one_letter_code
_entity_poly.pdbx_strand_id
1 'polypeptide(L)' 'MSMEVAPVAGAGGDAAHWIEVIDGQGCFPSRRLGPYASASQAARACRGVMRLLNPARYQAVVRTQGEPAGPG' A
#
# COMPACT_ATOMS: atom_id res chain seq x y z
N MET A 1 9.80 -5.21 -16.90
CA MET A 1 8.38 -5.13 -16.49
C MET A 1 8.17 -3.84 -15.71
N SER A 2 7.39 -2.91 -16.24
CA SER A 2 7.04 -1.67 -15.53
C SER A 2 5.81 -1.94 -14.67
N MET A 3 5.93 -1.87 -13.35
CA MET A 3 4.78 -1.85 -12.46
C MET A 3 4.18 -0.44 -12.51
N GLU A 4 3.05 -0.28 -13.18
CA GLU A 4 2.23 0.93 -13.04
C GLU A 4 1.71 0.99 -11.60
N VAL A 5 2.20 1.95 -10.83
CA VAL A 5 1.57 2.38 -9.58
C VAL A 5 0.30 3.13 -9.99
N ALA A 6 -0.80 2.40 -10.15
CA ALA A 6 -2.08 3.02 -10.45
C ALA A 6 -2.45 3.99 -9.30
N PRO A 7 -2.80 5.25 -9.60
CA PRO A 7 -3.37 6.12 -8.59
C PRO A 7 -4.64 5.47 -8.04
N VAL A 8 -4.82 5.50 -6.72
CA VAL A 8 -6.00 4.97 -6.03
C VAL A 8 -7.24 5.73 -6.52
N ALA A 9 -7.82 5.26 -7.62
CA ALA A 9 -9.00 5.84 -8.24
C ALA A 9 -10.24 5.44 -7.42
N GLY A 10 -10.74 6.38 -6.64
CA GLY A 10 -12.18 6.50 -6.36
C GLY A 10 -12.88 5.34 -5.64
N ALA A 11 -12.33 4.81 -4.54
CA ALA A 11 -13.15 4.03 -3.61
C ALA A 11 -14.04 5.00 -2.79
N GLY A 12 -15.26 5.24 -3.26
CA GLY A 12 -16.29 6.07 -2.62
C GLY A 12 -16.95 5.45 -1.38
N GLY A 13 -16.22 4.65 -0.59
CA GLY A 13 -16.73 4.01 0.62
C GLY A 13 -15.61 3.45 1.46
N ASP A 14 -15.82 3.42 2.78
CA ASP A 14 -14.88 2.85 3.74
C ASP A 14 -14.55 1.40 3.36
N ALA A 15 -13.30 1.15 2.98
CA ALA A 15 -12.82 -0.15 2.53
C ALA A 15 -11.63 -0.62 3.38
N ALA A 16 -11.39 -1.93 3.39
CA ALA A 16 -10.14 -2.45 3.92
C ALA A 16 -9.00 -2.06 2.98
N HIS A 17 -7.96 -1.45 3.55
CA HIS A 17 -6.74 -1.08 2.86
C HIS A 17 -5.54 -1.76 3.50
N TRP A 18 -4.56 -2.13 2.68
CA TRP A 18 -3.29 -2.69 3.12
C TRP A 18 -2.14 -1.85 2.57
N ILE A 19 -1.08 -1.67 3.36
CA ILE A 19 0.20 -1.16 2.90
C ILE A 19 1.13 -2.34 2.69
N GLU A 20 1.73 -2.39 1.51
CA GLU A 20 2.86 -3.26 1.19
C GLU A 20 4.11 -2.42 1.05
N VAL A 21 5.23 -2.92 1.56
CA VAL A 21 6.55 -2.35 1.33
C VAL A 21 7.34 -3.32 0.47
N ILE A 22 7.97 -2.84 -0.58
CA ILE A 22 8.66 -3.63 -1.60
C ILE A 22 10.13 -3.21 -1.61
N ASP A 23 11.07 -4.16 -1.59
CA ASP A 23 12.51 -3.89 -1.51
C ASP A 23 13.32 -4.40 -2.70
N GLY A 24 12.71 -4.44 -3.88
CA GLY A 24 13.33 -4.94 -5.12
C GLY A 24 13.64 -6.44 -5.11
N GLN A 25 13.67 -7.11 -3.96
CA GLN A 25 13.85 -8.54 -3.79
C GLN A 25 12.55 -9.25 -3.38
N GLY A 26 11.64 -8.54 -2.70
CA GLY A 26 10.33 -9.06 -2.38
C GLY A 26 9.40 -8.01 -1.76
N CYS A 27 8.26 -8.49 -1.25
CA CYS A 27 7.33 -7.69 -0.47
C CYS A 27 7.45 -8.07 1.01
N PHE A 28 7.60 -7.06 1.87
CA PHE A 28 7.36 -7.23 3.29
C PHE A 28 5.90 -7.57 3.56
N PRO A 29 5.60 -8.24 4.69
CA PRO A 29 4.24 -8.55 5.08
C PRO A 29 3.37 -7.32 5.08
N SER A 30 2.29 -7.41 4.33
CA SER A 30 1.25 -6.42 4.18
C SER A 30 0.62 -6.08 5.53
N ARG A 31 0.46 -4.79 5.81
CA ARG A 31 -0.16 -4.30 7.04
C ARG A 31 -1.49 -3.65 6.74
N ARG A 32 -2.55 -4.18 7.36
CA ARG A 32 -3.90 -3.62 7.25
C ARG A 32 -3.96 -2.28 7.97
N LEU A 33 -4.50 -1.26 7.30
CA LEU A 33 -4.65 0.11 7.81
C LEU A 33 -5.88 0.32 8.70
N GLY A 34 -6.74 -0.69 8.82
CA GLY A 34 -7.95 -0.68 9.62
C GLY A 34 -9.17 -1.17 8.83
N PRO A 35 -10.33 -1.32 9.50
CA PRO A 35 -11.55 -1.77 8.85
C PRO A 35 -12.24 -0.71 7.98
N TYR A 36 -11.96 0.59 8.20
CA TYR A 36 -12.70 1.70 7.58
C TYR A 36 -11.80 2.89 7.20
N ALA A 37 -10.59 2.62 6.69
CA ALA A 37 -9.78 3.74 6.20
C ALA A 37 -10.40 4.27 4.91
N SER A 38 -10.57 5.58 4.79
CA SER A 38 -10.92 6.16 3.48
C SER A 38 -9.72 6.12 2.55
N ALA A 39 -9.95 6.15 1.23
CA ALA A 39 -8.85 6.20 0.26
C ALA A 39 -7.84 7.34 0.53
N SER A 40 -8.34 8.50 1.01
CA SER A 40 -7.49 9.63 1.40
C SER A 40 -6.65 9.36 2.64
N GLN A 41 -7.20 8.64 3.63
CA GLN A 41 -6.47 8.21 4.82
C GLN A 41 -5.39 7.18 4.44
N ALA A 42 -5.73 6.23 3.57
CA ALA A 42 -4.78 5.23 3.09
C ALA A 42 -3.62 5.86 2.31
N ALA A 43 -3.92 6.82 1.42
CA ALA A 43 -2.90 7.60 0.71
C ALA A 43 -2.01 8.43 1.67
N ARG A 44 -2.60 9.01 2.72
CA ARG A 44 -1.83 9.74 3.75
C ARG A 44 -0.90 8.80 4.52
N ALA A 45 -1.38 7.62 4.91
CA ALA A 45 -0.58 6.62 5.60
C ALA A 45 0.60 6.15 4.72
N CYS A 46 0.35 5.84 3.45
CA CYS A 46 1.39 5.47 2.49
C CYS A 46 2.46 6.57 2.33
N ARG A 47 2.06 7.83 2.19
CA ARG A 47 3.01 8.96 2.17
C ARG A 47 3.81 9.06 3.46
N GLY A 48 3.20 8.80 4.61
CA GLY A 48 3.89 8.73 5.90
C GLY A 48 4.97 7.64 5.90
N VAL A 49 4.62 6.44 5.45
CA VAL A 49 5.56 5.31 5.32
C VAL A 49 6.70 5.64 4.35
N MET A 50 6.40 6.19 3.17
CA MET A 50 7.42 6.58 2.19
C MET A 50 8.41 7.63 2.71
N ARG A 51 8.02 8.48 3.67
CA ARG A 51 8.94 9.44 4.31
C ARG A 51 9.91 8.79 5.28
N LEU A 52 9.59 7.61 5.79
CA LEU A 52 10.44 6.85 6.71
C LEU A 52 11.36 5.87 5.99
N LEU A 53 11.04 5.55 4.73
CA LEU A 53 11.78 4.61 3.91
C LEU A 53 12.83 5.33 3.06
N ASN A 54 13.91 4.62 2.73
CA ASN A 54 14.85 5.08 1.70
C ASN A 54 14.21 4.84 0.31
N PRO A 55 13.82 5.89 -0.44
CA PRO A 55 13.11 5.74 -1.71
C PRO A 55 13.98 5.14 -2.83
N ALA A 56 15.30 5.15 -2.67
CA ALA A 56 16.21 4.49 -3.63
C ALA A 56 16.19 2.96 -3.51
N ARG A 57 15.69 2.42 -2.40
CA ARG A 57 15.71 0.98 -2.08
C ARG A 57 14.34 0.38 -1.82
N TYR A 58 13.40 1.18 -1.33
CA TYR A 58 12.10 0.72 -0.89
C TYR A 58 10.99 1.52 -1.54
N GLN A 59 9.91 0.82 -1.91
CA GLN A 59 8.65 1.40 -2.37
C GLN A 59 7.53 0.99 -1.43
N ALA A 60 6.48 1.80 -1.33
CA ALA A 60 5.27 1.45 -0.60
C ALA A 60 4.05 1.65 -1.50
N VAL A 61 3.13 0.69 -1.47
CA VAL A 61 1.89 0.72 -2.26
C VAL A 61 0.69 0.45 -1.36
N VAL A 62 -0.45 1.04 -1.73
CA VAL A 62 -1.73 0.79 -1.06
C VAL A 62 -2.54 -0.16 -1.93
N ARG A 63 -2.98 -1.28 -1.35
CA ARG A 63 -3.98 -2.15 -1.97
C ARG A 63 -5.34 -1.92 -1.35
N THR A 64 -6.34 -1.90 -2.23
CA THR A 64 -7.75 -1.75 -1.90
C THR A 64 -8.43 -2.92 -2.60
N GLN A 65 -9.01 -3.85 -1.85
CA GLN A 65 -9.57 -5.16 -2.27
C GLN A 65 -8.61 -6.36 -2.21
N GLY A 66 -9.09 -7.42 -1.54
CA GLY A 66 -8.41 -8.70 -1.34
C GLY A 66 -7.35 -8.64 -0.25
N GLU A 67 -7.39 -9.57 0.71
CA GLU A 67 -6.24 -9.78 1.58
C GLU A 67 -5.08 -10.23 0.67
N PRO A 68 -3.95 -9.50 0.66
CA PRO A 68 -2.81 -9.89 -0.16
C PRO A 68 -2.36 -11.29 0.27
N ALA A 69 -2.32 -12.21 -0.69
CA ALA A 69 -1.71 -13.52 -0.49
C ALA A 69 -0.32 -13.28 0.08
N GLY A 70 -0.07 -13.77 1.29
CA GLY A 70 1.21 -13.61 1.98
C GLY A 70 2.37 -14.15 1.13
N PRO A 71 3.62 -13.86 1.52
CA PRO A 71 4.78 -14.37 0.79
C PRO A 71 4.71 -15.90 0.77
N GLY A 72 4.55 -16.48 -0.43
CA GLY A 72 4.69 -17.91 -0.68
C GLY A 72 6.15 -18.32 -0.78
#